data_AF-A0A7H0Y5B5-F1
#
_entry.id   AF-A0A7H0Y5B5-F1
#
_cell.length_a   1.000
_cell.length_b   1.000
_cell.length_c   1.000
_cell.angle_alpha   90.00
_cell.angle_beta   90.00
_cell.angle_gamma   90.00
#
_symmetry.space_group_name_H-M   'P 1'
#
loop_
_entity.id
_entity.type
_entity.pdbx_description
1 polymer ?
#
loop_
_entity_poly.entity_id
_entity_poly.type
_entity_poly.pdbx_seq_one_letter_code
_entity_poly.pdbx_strand_id
1 'polypeptide(L)'
;MKRTDLPLVYSCSGCSSAAQTANMIAIQMDREKVAEMSCIAGVGGDVKPLVRTAKSGRDIIAIDGCPLSCCKSCLARHEVQPKHHFLLSDFDVPKIIGEDPNPDHYRNAYTQILEQIGQ
;
A
#
# COMPACT_ATOMS: atom_id res chain seq x y z
N MET A 1 -7.67 -19.96 5.96
CA MET A 1 -8.16 -18.97 4.98
C MET A 1 -7.44 -19.19 3.67
N LYS A 2 -8.13 -19.16 2.52
CA LYS A 2 -7.45 -19.14 1.22
C LYS A 2 -6.85 -17.75 1.02
N ARG A 3 -5.74 -17.64 0.30
CA ARG A 3 -5.07 -16.34 0.08
C ARG A 3 -5.99 -15.32 -0.60
N THR A 4 -6.93 -15.80 -1.42
CA THR A 4 -7.96 -15.01 -2.11
C THR A 4 -9.02 -14.41 -1.19
N ASP A 5 -9.11 -14.86 0.06
CA ASP A 5 -10.10 -14.38 1.03
C ASP A 5 -9.59 -13.13 1.79
N LEU A 6 -8.30 -12.81 1.69
CA LEU A 6 -7.68 -11.65 2.33
C LEU A 6 -8.08 -10.35 1.61
N PRO A 7 -8.00 -9.16 2.24
CA PRO A 7 -7.96 -7.91 1.50
C PRO A 7 -6.71 -7.87 0.59
N LEU A 8 -6.72 -7.00 -0.42
CA LEU A 8 -5.55 -6.67 -1.21
C LEU A 8 -4.82 -5.48 -0.58
N VAL A 9 -3.49 -5.50 -0.59
CA VAL A 9 -2.67 -4.32 -0.26
C VAL A 9 -1.89 -3.85 -1.47
N TYR A 10 -1.96 -2.54 -1.71
CA TYR A 10 -1.15 -1.84 -2.70
C TYR A 10 -0.40 -0.71 -2.02
N SER A 11 0.82 -0.45 -2.48
CA SER A 11 1.64 0.64 -1.95
C SER A 11 2.31 1.45 -3.05
N CYS A 12 2.57 2.72 -2.79
CA CYS A 12 3.46 3.52 -3.61
C CYS A 12 4.91 3.09 -3.37
N SER A 13 5.54 2.43 -4.35
CA SER A 13 6.91 1.90 -4.26
C SER A 13 7.95 2.73 -5.04
N GLY A 14 7.89 4.06 -4.91
CA GLY A 14 8.81 5.02 -5.54
C GLY A 14 10.18 5.17 -4.86
N CYS A 15 11.02 6.12 -5.31
CA CYS A 15 12.43 6.25 -4.92
C CYS A 15 12.73 6.96 -3.59
N SER A 16 11.71 7.45 -2.86
CA SER A 16 11.91 8.13 -1.57
C SER A 16 11.79 7.17 -0.39
N SER A 17 12.42 7.51 0.74
CA SER A 17 12.34 6.79 2.01
C SER A 17 10.89 6.45 2.38
N ALA A 18 9.97 7.42 2.35
CA ALA A 18 8.56 7.20 2.66
C ALA A 18 7.84 6.23 1.69
N ALA A 19 8.24 6.20 0.42
CA ALA A 19 7.67 5.26 -0.55
C ALA A 19 8.22 3.84 -0.32
N GLN A 20 9.49 3.73 0.02
CA GLN A 20 10.07 2.46 0.45
C GLN A 20 9.48 1.98 1.79
N THR A 21 9.16 2.88 2.73
CA THR A 21 8.41 2.55 3.95
C THR A 21 7.03 2.00 3.63
N ALA A 22 6.26 2.64 2.74
CA ALA A 22 4.96 2.14 2.29
C ALA A 22 5.09 0.75 1.64
N ASN A 23 6.13 0.53 0.83
CA ASN A 23 6.44 -0.76 0.24
C ASN A 23 6.75 -1.83 1.29
N MET A 24 7.59 -1.51 2.28
CA MET A 24 7.91 -2.43 3.39
C MET A 24 6.68 -2.85 4.18
N ILE A 25 5.78 -1.90 4.48
CA ILE A 25 4.52 -2.19 5.19
C ILE A 25 3.67 -3.18 4.39
N ALA A 26 3.47 -2.95 3.10
CA ALA A 26 2.68 -3.84 2.25
C ALA A 26 3.29 -5.26 2.15
N ILE A 27 4.63 -5.36 2.07
CA ILE A 27 5.34 -6.64 2.09
C ILE A 27 5.16 -7.37 3.43
N GLN A 28 5.23 -6.63 4.55
CA GLN A 28 5.02 -7.23 5.87
C GLN A 28 3.59 -7.76 6.02
N MET A 29 2.58 -6.97 5.63
CA MET A 29 1.18 -7.41 5.63
C MET A 29 0.97 -8.72 4.86
N ASP A 30 1.61 -8.87 3.69
CA ASP A 30 1.56 -10.09 2.88
C ASP A 30 2.16 -11.30 3.61
N ARG A 31 3.36 -11.11 4.19
CA ARG A 31 4.08 -12.17 4.91
C ARG A 31 3.35 -12.60 6.18
N GLU A 32 2.69 -11.67 6.85
CA GLU A 32 1.91 -11.92 8.06
C GLU A 32 0.47 -12.38 7.77
N LYS A 33 0.09 -12.49 6.49
CA LYS A 33 -1.26 -12.88 6.04
C LYS A 33 -2.35 -11.94 6.55
N VAL A 34 -2.04 -10.66 6.71
CA VAL A 34 -3.00 -9.58 7.01
C VAL A 34 -3.72 -9.16 5.72
N ALA A 35 -2.98 -9.08 4.61
CA ALA A 35 -3.49 -8.78 3.28
C ALA A 35 -2.69 -9.56 2.23
N GLU A 36 -3.13 -9.58 0.98
CA GLU A 36 -2.33 -10.08 -0.15
C GLU A 36 -1.79 -8.88 -0.94
N MET A 37 -0.47 -8.81 -1.11
CA MET A 37 0.15 -7.72 -1.85
C MET A 37 0.03 -7.91 -3.36
N SER A 38 -0.28 -6.83 -4.08
CA SER A 38 -0.28 -6.81 -5.56
C SER A 38 0.44 -5.57 -6.11
N CYS A 39 0.92 -5.68 -7.34
CA CYS A 39 1.81 -4.66 -7.93
C CYS A 39 1.03 -3.46 -8.46
N ILE A 40 1.18 -2.31 -7.81
CA ILE A 40 0.54 -1.07 -8.24
C ILE A 40 1.05 -0.57 -9.59
N ALA A 41 2.33 -0.79 -9.89
CA ALA A 41 2.94 -0.33 -11.14
C ALA A 41 2.27 -1.00 -12.35
N GLY A 42 1.88 -2.27 -12.22
CA GLY A 42 1.13 -2.93 -13.28
C GLY A 42 -0.33 -2.51 -13.37
N VAL A 43 -0.96 -2.06 -12.28
CA VAL A 43 -2.28 -1.41 -12.35
C VAL A 43 -2.17 -0.09 -13.11
N GLY A 44 -1.18 0.75 -12.76
CA GLY A 44 -0.93 2.03 -13.43
C GLY A 44 -0.49 1.88 -14.90
N GLY A 45 0.20 0.79 -15.22
CA GLY A 45 0.65 0.45 -16.57
C GLY A 45 -0.30 -0.44 -17.38
N ASP A 46 -1.57 -0.55 -16.97
CA ASP A 46 -2.63 -1.29 -17.70
C ASP A 46 -2.31 -2.77 -17.97
N VAL A 47 -1.52 -3.40 -17.09
CA VAL A 47 -1.20 -4.84 -17.17
C VAL A 47 -2.45 -5.64 -16.82
N LYS A 48 -3.11 -6.21 -17.84
CA LYS A 48 -4.44 -6.85 -17.75
C LYS A 48 -4.64 -7.76 -16.53
N PRO A 49 -3.74 -8.71 -16.19
CA PRO A 49 -3.92 -9.54 -15.00
C PRO A 49 -3.98 -8.76 -13.69
N LEU A 50 -3.18 -7.69 -13.56
CA LEU A 50 -3.10 -6.89 -12.33
C LEU A 50 -4.28 -5.93 -12.19
N VAL A 51 -4.74 -5.34 -13.31
CA VAL A 51 -6.00 -4.58 -13.34
C VAL A 51 -7.18 -5.46 -12.96
N ARG A 52 -7.24 -6.70 -13.48
CA ARG A 52 -8.29 -7.66 -13.12
C ARG A 52 -8.27 -7.98 -11.62
N THR A 53 -7.09 -8.17 -11.02
CA THR A 53 -6.96 -8.38 -9.58
C THR A 53 -7.46 -7.18 -8.79
N ALA A 54 -7.08 -5.96 -9.17
CA ALA A 54 -7.57 -4.73 -8.52
C ALA A 54 -9.10 -4.57 -8.62
N LYS A 55 -9.71 -5.04 -9.71
CA LYS A 55 -11.18 -5.05 -9.92
C LYS A 55 -11.89 -6.29 -9.36
N SER A 56 -11.23 -7.11 -8.55
CA SER A 56 -11.80 -8.38 -8.05
C SER A 56 -12.96 -8.22 -7.07
N GLY A 57 -13.21 -7.01 -6.56
CA GLY A 57 -14.23 -6.72 -5.54
C GLY A 57 -13.78 -7.03 -4.11
N ARG A 58 -12.53 -7.47 -3.91
CA ARG A 58 -11.93 -7.62 -2.58
C ARG A 58 -11.72 -6.24 -1.96
N ASP A 59 -11.80 -6.18 -0.63
CA ASP A 59 -11.39 -5.00 0.13
C ASP A 59 -9.94 -4.63 -0.21
N ILE A 60 -9.67 -3.33 -0.36
CA ILE A 60 -8.35 -2.83 -0.73
C ILE A 60 -7.83 -1.87 0.34
N ILE A 61 -6.57 -2.10 0.73
CA ILE A 61 -5.74 -1.21 1.53
C ILE A 61 -4.73 -0.56 0.59
N ALA A 62 -4.76 0.76 0.47
CA ALA A 62 -3.80 1.54 -0.31
C ALA A 62 -2.89 2.33 0.64
N ILE A 63 -1.58 2.24 0.44
CA ILE A 63 -0.56 2.91 1.27
C ILE A 63 0.28 3.83 0.39
N ASP A 64 0.15 5.14 0.60
CA ASP A 64 0.91 6.14 -0.12
C ASP A 64 1.94 6.79 0.81
N GLY A 65 3.20 6.82 0.37
CA GLY A 65 4.27 7.45 1.14
C GLY A 65 4.25 8.97 1.16
N CYS A 66 3.48 9.63 0.28
CA CYS A 66 3.46 11.09 0.21
C CYS A 66 2.17 11.64 -0.43
N PRO A 67 1.87 12.94 -0.27
CA PRO A 67 0.58 13.53 -0.66
C PRO A 67 0.23 13.38 -2.14
N LEU A 68 1.22 13.12 -3.00
CA LEU A 68 1.01 12.82 -4.42
C LEU A 68 0.08 11.62 -4.65
N SER A 69 -0.03 10.72 -3.67
CA SER A 69 -1.02 9.64 -3.67
C SER A 69 -1.01 8.79 -4.95
N CYS A 70 0.19 8.39 -5.40
CA CYS A 70 0.37 7.66 -6.66
C CYS A 70 -0.41 6.34 -6.68
N CYS A 71 -0.44 5.61 -5.56
CA CYS A 71 -1.16 4.34 -5.46
C CYS A 71 -2.66 4.54 -5.62
N LYS A 72 -3.25 5.44 -4.83
CA LYS A 72 -4.66 5.81 -4.98
C LYS A 72 -4.98 6.30 -6.39
N SER A 73 -4.11 7.10 -7.00
CA SER A 73 -4.31 7.60 -8.36
C SER A 73 -4.31 6.49 -9.41
N CYS A 74 -3.41 5.51 -9.30
CA CYS A 74 -3.39 4.34 -10.19
C CYS A 74 -4.66 3.48 -10.05
N LEU A 75 -5.18 3.29 -8.84
CA LEU A 75 -6.45 2.59 -8.62
C LEU A 75 -7.64 3.37 -9.21
N ALA A 76 -7.69 4.69 -8.97
CA ALA A 76 -8.79 5.55 -9.42
C ALA A 76 -8.92 5.61 -10.95
N ARG A 77 -7.82 5.49 -11.70
CA ARG A 77 -7.85 5.37 -13.18
C ARG A 77 -8.70 4.20 -13.67
N HIS A 78 -8.83 3.16 -12.86
CA HIS A 78 -9.59 1.96 -13.13
C HIS A 78 -10.93 1.93 -12.39
N GLU A 79 -11.37 3.07 -11.85
CA GLU A 79 -12.61 3.21 -11.06
C GLU A 79 -12.61 2.34 -9.79
N VAL A 80 -11.41 1.98 -9.31
CA VAL A 80 -11.24 1.20 -8.09
C VAL A 80 -11.01 2.17 -6.94
N GLN A 81 -11.83 2.07 -5.89
CA GLN A 81 -11.67 2.83 -4.67
C GLN A 81 -11.15 1.93 -3.55
N PRO A 82 -10.06 2.30 -2.87
CA PRO A 82 -9.60 1.56 -1.70
C PRO A 82 -10.59 1.74 -0.54
N LYS A 83 -10.82 0.67 0.23
CA LYS A 83 -11.59 0.73 1.48
C LYS A 83 -10.82 1.50 2.56
N HIS A 84 -9.51 1.27 2.63
CA HIS A 84 -8.61 2.00 3.50
C HIS A 84 -7.53 2.68 2.66
N HIS A 85 -7.32 3.98 2.86
CA HIS A 85 -6.22 4.73 2.26
C HIS A 85 -5.39 5.38 3.36
N PHE A 86 -4.12 5.02 3.42
CA PHE A 86 -3.17 5.55 4.39
C PHE A 86 -2.15 6.40 3.68
N LEU A 87 -2.00 7.64 4.16
CA LEU A 87 -0.99 8.57 3.70
C LEU A 87 0.07 8.69 4.79
N LEU A 88 1.28 8.19 4.55
CA LEU A 88 2.31 8.06 5.60
C LEU A 88 2.84 9.40 6.15
N SER A 89 2.57 10.54 5.49
CA SER A 89 2.83 11.85 6.09
C SER A 89 2.01 12.10 7.36
N ASP A 90 0.88 11.40 7.50
CA ASP A 90 0.01 11.48 8.68
C ASP A 90 0.49 10.55 9.81
N PHE A 91 1.56 9.79 9.57
CA PHE A 91 2.17 8.81 10.47
C PHE A 91 3.64 9.16 10.78
N ASP A 92 3.98 10.45 10.71
CA ASP A 92 5.32 10.98 10.96
C ASP A 92 6.43 10.36 10.09
N VAL A 93 6.09 9.86 8.89
CA VAL A 93 7.09 9.33 7.94
C VAL A 93 7.53 10.43 6.97
N PRO A 94 8.74 10.98 7.09
CA PRO A 94 9.23 12.02 6.21
C PRO A 94 9.59 11.46 4.83
N LYS A 95 9.28 12.23 3.78
CA LYS A 95 9.72 11.92 2.42
C LYS A 95 11.13 12.47 2.19
N ILE A 96 12.13 11.59 2.22
CA ILE A 96 13.53 11.93 1.94
C ILE A 96 13.97 11.19 0.67
N ILE A 97 14.69 11.86 -0.22
CA ILE A 97 15.17 11.28 -1.48
C ILE A 97 16.59 10.75 -1.27
N GLY A 98 16.86 9.52 -1.72
CA GLY A 98 18.20 8.92 -1.64
C GLY A 98 18.54 8.32 -0.28
N GLU A 99 17.56 8.17 0.62
CA GLU A 99 17.73 7.53 1.91
C GLU A 99 16.83 6.30 2.05
N ASP A 100 17.32 5.30 2.77
CA ASP A 100 16.56 4.11 3.13
C ASP A 100 15.49 4.42 4.18
N PRO A 101 14.43 3.59 4.28
CA PRO A 101 13.45 3.68 5.36
C PRO A 101 14.07 3.66 6.74
N ASN A 102 13.69 4.61 7.59
CA ASN A 102 13.98 4.52 9.03
C ASN A 102 13.13 3.39 9.65
N PRO A 103 13.75 2.39 10.30
CA PRO A 103 13.04 1.28 10.92
C PRO A 103 12.00 1.69 11.97
N ASP A 104 12.22 2.78 12.70
CA ASP A 104 11.30 3.22 13.75
C ASP A 104 10.03 3.85 13.16
N HIS A 105 10.18 4.69 12.13
CA HIS A 105 9.03 5.21 11.36
C HIS A 105 8.20 4.07 10.76
N TYR A 106 8.88 3.06 10.21
CA TYR A 106 8.24 1.89 9.66
C TYR A 106 7.43 1.11 10.71
N ARG A 107 8.03 0.78 11.86
CA ARG A 107 7.36 0.03 12.93
C ARG A 107 6.16 0.80 13.48
N ASN A 108 6.36 2.09 13.77
CA ASN A 108 5.32 2.95 14.34
C ASN A 108 4.13 3.10 13.38
N ALA A 109 4.40 3.36 12.09
CA ALA A 109 3.37 3.45 11.08
C ALA A 109 2.64 2.11 10.89
N TYR A 110 3.37 0.98 10.92
CA TYR A 110 2.75 -0.33 10.78
C TYR A 110 1.77 -0.63 11.92
N THR A 111 2.18 -0.43 13.18
CA THR A 111 1.31 -0.63 14.34
C THR A 111 0.05 0.22 14.26
N GLN A 112 0.18 1.51 13.97
CA GLN A 112 -0.99 2.41 13.86
C GLN A 112 -1.94 2.02 12.73
N ILE A 113 -1.40 1.55 11.59
CA ILE A 113 -2.23 1.07 10.47
C ILE A 113 -3.02 -0.18 10.88
N LEU A 114 -2.39 -1.14 11.56
CA LEU A 114 -3.08 -2.35 12.04
C LEU A 114 -4.23 -2.02 12.99
N GLU A 115 -4.01 -1.10 13.93
CA GLU A 115 -5.04 -0.61 14.84
C GLU A 115 -6.24 -0.01 14.08
N GLN A 116 -6.00 0.78 13.04
CA GLN A 116 -7.04 1.42 12.24
C GLN A 116 -7.84 0.44 11.36
N ILE A 117 -7.28 -0.71 11.02
CA ILE A 117 -7.99 -1.78 10.27
C ILE A 117 -8.55 -2.88 11.18
N GLY A 118 -8.37 -2.77 12.50
CA GLY A 118 -8.90 -3.71 13.49
C GLY A 118 -8.20 -5.08 13.48
N GLN A 119 -6.88 -5.10 13.30
CA GLN A 119 -6.03 -6.30 13.33
C GLN A 119 -5.14 -6.31 14.57
#